data_AF-A0AAJ1QET7-F1
#
_entry.id   AF-A0AAJ1QET7-F1
#
_cell.length_a   1.000
_cell.length_b   1.000
_cell.length_c   1.000
_cell.angle_alpha   90.00
_cell.angle_beta   90.00
_cell.angle_gamma   90.00
#
_symmetry.space_group_name_H-M   'P 1'
#
loop_
_entity.id
_entity.type
_entity.pdbx_description
1 polymer ?
#
loop_
_entity_poly.entity_id
_entity_poly.type
_entity_poly.pdbx_seq_one_letter_code
_entity_poly.pdbx_strand_id
1 'polypeptide(L)' 'MQDVFRELTITVLAKRFISPFESSDLVKWSIEILKLEVECTDLYILTGLDHENTFVREKYFLRS' A
#
# COMPACT_ATOMS: atom_id res chain seq x y z
N MET A 1 2.30 15.65 -8.70
CA MET A 1 2.94 14.36 -8.37
C MET A 1 2.98 14.14 -6.86
N GLN A 2 3.58 15.06 -6.07
CA GLN A 2 3.57 14.98 -4.60
C GLN A 2 2.17 14.96 -3.98
N ASP A 3 1.21 15.72 -4.50
CA ASP A 3 -0.14 15.78 -3.94
C ASP A 3 -0.89 14.44 -4.08
N VAL A 4 -0.72 13.75 -5.22
CA VAL A 4 -1.37 12.46 -5.50
C VAL A 4 -0.79 11.35 -4.63
N PHE A 5 0.54 11.31 -4.47
CA PHE A 5 1.20 10.38 -3.54
C PHE A 5 0.64 10.54 -2.11
N ARG A 6 0.54 11.79 -1.66
CA ARG A 6 0.04 12.13 -0.33
C ARG A 6 -1.41 11.70 -0.16
N GLU A 7 -2.26 11.99 -1.14
CA GLU A 7 -3.67 11.63 -1.12
C GLU A 7 -3.85 10.11 -1.01
N LEU A 8 -3.23 9.34 -1.90
CA LEU A 8 -3.29 7.86 -1.90
C LEU A 8 -2.84 7.27 -0.56
N THR A 9 -1.75 7.80 0.00
CA THR A 9 -1.20 7.34 1.28
C THR A 9 -2.12 7.70 2.45
N ILE A 10 -2.68 8.91 2.48
CA ILE A 10 -3.66 9.29 3.51
C ILE A 10 -4.92 8.42 3.40
N THR A 11 -5.41 8.16 2.19
CA THR A 11 -6.59 7.31 1.97
C THR A 11 -6.38 5.90 2.50
N VAL A 12 -5.26 5.26 2.19
CA VAL A 12 -5.00 3.89 2.67
C VAL A 12 -4.80 3.85 4.19
N LEU A 13 -4.15 4.86 4.77
CA LEU A 13 -4.01 4.99 6.22
C LEU A 13 -5.37 5.21 6.91
N ALA A 14 -6.21 6.10 6.38
CA ALA A 14 -7.54 6.35 6.92
C ALA A 14 -8.40 5.08 6.92
N LYS A 15 -8.35 4.31 5.82
CA LYS A 15 -9.02 3.00 5.75
C LYS A 15 -8.53 2.03 6.83
N ARG A 16 -7.22 2.01 7.14
CA ARG A 16 -6.67 1.16 8.22
C ARG A 16 -7.20 1.51 9.61
N PHE A 17 -7.60 2.76 9.84
CA PHE A 17 -8.16 3.19 11.13
C PHE A 17 -9.66 2.91 11.29
N ILE A 18 -10.33 2.45 10.22
CA ILE A 18 -11.78 2.16 10.22
C ILE A 18 -11.96 0.65 10.11
N SER A 19 -12.89 0.07 10.89
CA SER A 19 -13.24 -1.35 10.80
C SER A 19 -14.51 -1.53 9.96
N PRO A 20 -14.55 -2.50 9.02
CA PRO A 20 -13.49 -3.46 8.67
C PRO A 20 -12.42 -2.88 7.73
N PHE A 21 -11.17 -3.35 7.87
CA PHE A 21 -10.07 -3.03 6.97
C PHE A 21 -9.65 -4.27 6.17
N GLU A 22 -9.66 -4.13 4.84
CA GLU A 22 -9.18 -5.16 3.91
C GLU A 22 -7.70 -4.92 3.56
N SER A 23 -6.79 -5.77 4.05
CA SER A 23 -5.35 -5.61 3.81
C SER A 23 -4.94 -5.71 2.34
N SER A 24 -5.81 -6.20 1.46
CA SER A 24 -5.63 -6.15 -0.01
C SER A 24 -5.60 -4.72 -0.55
N ASP A 25 -6.14 -3.74 0.18
CA ASP A 25 -6.04 -2.33 -0.20
C ASP A 25 -4.60 -1.79 -0.10
N LEU A 26 -3.70 -2.43 0.66
CA LEU A 26 -2.27 -2.12 0.67
C LEU A 26 -1.60 -2.49 -0.66
N VAL A 27 -2.00 -3.64 -1.24
CA VAL A 27 -1.51 -4.09 -2.55
C VAL A 27 -1.95 -3.11 -3.63
N LYS A 28 -3.25 -2.76 -3.65
CA LYS A 28 -3.78 -1.75 -4.59
C LYS A 28 -3.07 -0.41 -4.45
N TRP A 29 -2.87 0.07 -3.22
CA TRP A 29 -2.12 1.28 -2.96
C TRP A 29 -0.72 1.21 -3.55
N SER A 30 0.03 0.13 -3.32
CA SER A 30 1.40 0.01 -3.83
C SER A 30 1.48 0.03 -5.37
N ILE A 31 0.49 -0.56 -6.05
CA ILE A 31 0.39 -0.50 -7.52
C ILE A 31 0.18 0.96 -7.98
N GLU A 32 -0.72 1.70 -7.32
CA GLU A 32 -0.94 3.11 -7.66
C GLU A 32 0.29 3.98 -7.36
N ILE A 33 1.03 3.72 -6.27
CA ILE A 33 2.28 4.43 -5.97
C ILE A 33 3.35 4.16 -7.05
N LEU A 34 3.52 2.90 -7.48
CA LEU A 34 4.50 2.58 -8.53
C LEU A 34 4.16 3.26 -9.87
N LYS A 35 2.88 3.46 -10.19
CA LYS A 35 2.46 4.22 -11.40
C LYS A 35 2.86 5.70 -11.35
N LEU A 36 3.18 6.24 -10.17
CA LEU A 36 3.69 7.60 -9.99
C LEU A 36 5.22 7.70 -10.12
N GLU A 37 5.88 6.65 -10.62
CA GLU A 37 7.35 6.56 -10.76
C GLU A 37 8.09 6.64 -9.40
N VAL A 38 7.40 6.30 -8.31
CA VAL A 38 8.00 6.15 -6.98
C VAL A 38 8.48 4.71 -6.82
N GLU A 39 9.80 4.52 -6.87
CA GLU A 39 10.41 3.19 -6.82
C GLU A 39 11.01 2.88 -5.44
N CYS A 40 10.57 1.77 -4.85
CA CYS A 40 11.11 1.21 -3.60
C CYS A 40 10.97 -0.32 -3.64
N THR A 41 12.00 -1.05 -3.20
CA THR A 41 11.98 -2.53 -3.18
C THR A 41 10.78 -3.08 -2.43
N ASP A 42 10.41 -2.47 -1.30
CA ASP A 42 9.29 -2.94 -0.49
C ASP A 42 7.93 -2.67 -1.17
N LEU A 43 7.80 -1.64 -2.03
CA LEU A 43 6.62 -1.44 -2.89
C LEU A 43 6.50 -2.56 -3.94
N TYR A 44 7.59 -2.90 -4.63
CA TYR A 44 7.60 -3.98 -5.62
C TYR A 44 7.27 -5.35 -5.00
N ILE A 45 7.71 -5.59 -3.77
CA ILE A 45 7.34 -6.83 -3.08
C ILE A 45 5.84 -6.77 -2.73
N LEU A 46 5.36 -5.65 -2.19
CA LEU A 46 3.98 -5.49 -1.77
C LEU A 46 2.96 -5.68 -2.91
N THR A 47 3.29 -5.27 -4.14
CA THR A 47 2.40 -5.50 -5.30
C THR A 47 2.18 -6.97 -5.63
N GLY A 48 3.09 -7.87 -5.22
CA GLY A 48 2.99 -9.31 -5.49
C GLY A 48 2.29 -10.13 -4.41
N LEU A 49 1.70 -9.48 -3.39
CA LEU A 49 1.16 -10.15 -2.20
C LEU A 49 -0.38 -10.38 -2.26
N ASP A 50 -0.97 -10.48 -3.45
CA ASP A 50 -2.42 -10.67 -3.65
C ASP A 50 -2.99 -11.89 -2.92
N HIS A 51 -2.21 -12.95 -2.76
CA HIS A 51 -2.63 -14.20 -2.11
C HIS A 51 -2.09 -14.39 -0.69
N GLU A 52 -1.34 -13.42 -0.19
CA GLU A 52 -0.74 -13.50 1.15
C GLU A 52 -1.67 -13.03 2.25
N ASN A 53 -1.33 -13.36 3.50
CA ASN A 53 -2.11 -12.92 4.64
C ASN A 53 -1.81 -11.45 5.04
N THR A 54 -2.68 -10.90 5.90
CA THR A 54 -2.56 -9.51 6.39
C THR A 54 -1.20 -9.20 7.02
N PHE A 55 -0.64 -10.13 7.80
CA PHE A 55 0.64 -9.92 8.49
C PHE A 55 1.79 -9.67 7.51
N VAL A 56 1.84 -10.44 6.42
CA VAL A 56 2.88 -10.26 5.39
C VAL A 56 2.71 -8.92 4.69
N ARG A 57 1.49 -8.54 4.29
CA ARG A 57 1.23 -7.25 3.62
C ARG A 57 1.59 -6.05 4.49
N GLU A 58 1.20 -6.07 5.76
CA GLU A 58 1.51 -4.97 6.68
C GLU A 58 3.01 -4.82 6.95
N LYS A 59 3.75 -5.93 7.02
CA LYS A 59 5.22 -5.90 7.17
C LYS A 59 5.89 -5.10 6.06
N TYR A 60 5.49 -5.30 4.81
CA TYR A 60 6.07 -4.58 3.67
C TYR A 60 5.56 -3.15 3.59
N PHE A 61 4.26 -2.92 3.83
CA PHE A 61 3.70 -1.57 3.87
C PHE A 61 4.42 -0.64 4.87
N LEU A 62 4.78 -1.14 6.06
CA LEU A 62 5.46 -0.34 7.08
C LEU A 62 6.95 -0.06 6.78
N ARG A 63 7.53 -0.75 5.80
CA ARG A 63 8.93 -0.56 5.37
C ARG A 63 9.05 0.29 4.10
N SER A 64 7.94 0.44 3.38
CA SER A 64 7.82 1.26 2.16
C SER A 64 7.83 2.76 2.43
#